data_AF-A0A4V2ZMA0-F1
#
_entry.id   AF-A0A4V2ZMA0-F1
#
_cell.length_a   1.000
_cell.length_b   1.000
_cell.length_c   1.000
_cell.angle_alpha   90.00
_cell.angle_beta   90.00
_cell.angle_gamma   90.00
#
_symmetry.space_group_name_H-M   'P 1'
#
loop_
_entity.id
_entity.type
_entity.pdbx_description
1 polymer ?
#
loop_
_entity_poly.entity_id
_entity_poly.type
_entity_poly.pdbx_seq_one_letter_code
_entity_poly.pdbx_strand_id
1 'polypeptide(L)'
;MNLADGFELLAAAPDGVSRLRKLVLSLAIQGRLVPQDRRDEPASALLNEIQRTKEALVTEGKLSRIQPFARIAETEKPFSIPEGWSWARFGEVSINRDGERVPVSSAEREKRQKIYDYYGASGVIDKIDGYLFDKTLLLIGEDGANLINRSTPIAFLASGKYWVNNHAHVVDTTHDMLMQYLCLFINAISLEPYITGTAQPKMNQAKLNSIVIALPPLREQARIIAKVEELMRLCDDLESRGGLEAEQHARLTATLFETLAESESTHALAEDWSRIASHFDLLLDRPEAVDVLEQTIVQLAVRGLLVTQNAKDEPVSDLIQRIRMAKDRSIARGEMKRDKPLPAIADDEKPFALPEGWDWVRFGDVVQISSGVTLGRKTPLKDPVSLPYLRVANVQRWHLVLSEVKDVIIDRTEIERFRLLRHDLLITEGGDWDKVGRTCLWRDEIDLCLHQNHIFKARGLVDEWSPQWAELFLNSPDARAYFASSAKQTTNLASINMSELKRCVFPTPPVAEQIRIVARVAELRQLCADLRARLTARQTCQGNFAATLVEQMAAAGPDEGRMEQAA
;
A
#
# COMPACT_ATOMS: atom_id res chain seq x y z
N MET A 1 -2.58 -15.55 30.43
CA MET A 1 -1.75 -15.35 29.23
C MET A 1 -0.58 -14.51 29.69
N ASN A 2 0.66 -15.01 29.58
CA ASN A 2 1.83 -14.19 29.85
C ASN A 2 1.91 -13.10 28.77
N LEU A 3 2.50 -11.93 29.07
CA LEU A 3 2.63 -10.84 28.10
C LEU A 3 3.30 -11.36 26.82
N ALA A 4 4.29 -12.23 26.93
CA ALA A 4 5.02 -12.84 25.81
C ALA A 4 4.12 -13.68 24.86
N ASP A 5 3.24 -14.54 25.37
CA ASP A 5 2.33 -15.35 24.53
C ASP A 5 1.30 -14.48 23.80
N GLY A 6 0.89 -13.37 24.44
CA GLY A 6 0.02 -12.37 23.82
C GLY A 6 0.75 -11.57 22.71
N PHE A 7 2.07 -11.41 22.82
CA PHE A 7 2.87 -10.65 21.85
C PHE A 7 2.97 -11.35 20.50
N GLU A 8 3.19 -12.66 20.47
CA GLU A 8 3.24 -13.40 19.19
C GLU A 8 1.89 -13.35 18.47
N LEU A 9 0.79 -13.56 19.21
CA LEU A 9 -0.56 -13.49 18.66
C LEU A 9 -0.90 -12.09 18.13
N LEU A 10 -0.50 -11.04 18.87
CA LEU A 10 -0.68 -9.66 18.45
C LEU A 10 0.17 -9.31 17.25
N ALA A 11 1.42 -9.77 17.19
CA ALA A 11 2.34 -9.48 16.10
C ALA A 11 1.91 -10.13 14.77
N ALA A 12 1.24 -11.28 14.82
CA ALA A 12 0.69 -11.96 13.63
C ALA A 12 -0.53 -11.26 13.01
N ALA A 13 -1.15 -10.30 13.71
CA ALA A 13 -2.28 -9.54 13.19
C ALA A 13 -1.82 -8.36 12.30
N PRO A 14 -2.65 -7.89 11.35
CA PRO A 14 -2.35 -6.69 10.58
C PRO A 14 -2.08 -5.48 11.48
N ASP A 15 -0.99 -4.75 11.20
CA ASP A 15 -0.45 -3.65 12.03
C ASP A 15 -0.15 -4.02 13.50
N GLY A 16 -0.06 -5.32 13.80
CA GLY A 16 0.09 -5.88 15.13
C GLY A 16 1.31 -5.36 15.89
N VAL A 17 2.49 -5.43 15.26
CA VAL A 17 3.74 -4.93 15.84
C VAL A 17 3.68 -3.43 16.12
N SER A 18 3.13 -2.64 15.18
CA SER A 18 2.95 -1.19 15.38
C SER A 18 2.07 -0.87 16.60
N ARG A 19 1.00 -1.65 16.79
CA ARG A 19 0.12 -1.54 17.98
C ARG A 19 0.84 -1.96 19.26
N LEU A 20 1.65 -3.02 19.22
CA LEU A 20 2.48 -3.47 20.36
C LEU A 20 3.45 -2.38 20.80
N ARG A 21 4.17 -1.74 19.87
CA ARG A 21 5.09 -0.63 20.19
C ARG A 21 4.37 0.51 20.93
N LYS A 22 3.17 0.89 20.48
CA LYS A 22 2.34 1.90 21.13
C LYS A 22 1.90 1.47 22.53
N LEU A 23 1.48 0.21 22.70
CA LEU A 23 1.10 -0.34 24.00
C LEU A 23 2.27 -0.31 24.99
N VAL A 24 3.47 -0.74 24.56
CA VAL A 24 4.69 -0.72 25.39
C VAL A 24 4.99 0.68 25.89
N LEU A 25 4.98 1.67 25.00
CA LEU A 25 5.20 3.07 25.37
C LEU A 25 4.13 3.61 26.32
N SER A 26 2.86 3.26 26.08
CA SER A 26 1.76 3.69 26.96
C SER A 26 1.87 3.09 28.36
N LEU A 27 2.21 1.80 28.48
CA LEU A 27 2.40 1.14 29.78
C LEU A 27 3.61 1.70 30.52
N ALA A 28 4.67 2.06 29.80
CA ALA A 28 5.88 2.67 30.35
C ALA A 28 5.58 3.99 31.08
N ILE A 29 4.89 4.92 30.41
CA ILE A 29 4.61 6.26 30.96
C ILE A 29 3.50 6.26 32.03
N GLN A 30 2.75 5.17 32.15
CA GLN A 30 1.71 4.99 33.19
C GLN A 30 2.25 4.24 34.43
N GLY A 31 3.51 3.81 34.43
CA GLY A 31 4.11 3.06 35.54
C GLY A 31 3.52 1.66 35.71
N ARG A 32 3.15 1.03 34.59
CA ARG A 32 2.54 -0.31 34.52
C ARG A 32 3.37 -1.32 33.74
N LEU A 33 4.54 -0.91 33.25
CA LEU A 33 5.43 -1.77 32.49
C LEU A 33 6.38 -2.60 33.37
N VAL A 34 6.79 -2.06 34.51
CA VAL A 34 7.75 -2.68 35.43
C VAL A 34 7.21 -2.67 36.86
N PRO A 35 7.64 -3.60 37.73
CA PRO A 35 7.25 -3.59 39.14
C PRO A 35 7.72 -2.31 39.86
N GLN A 36 6.88 -1.81 40.76
CA GLN A 36 7.19 -0.70 41.65
C GLN A 36 7.99 -1.20 42.86
N ASP A 37 9.02 -0.46 43.28
CA ASP A 37 9.80 -0.78 44.48
C ASP A 37 9.63 0.33 45.51
N ARG A 38 8.98 0.03 46.64
CA ARG A 38 8.75 1.00 47.73
C ARG A 38 10.04 1.53 48.38
N ARG A 39 11.19 0.88 48.13
CA ARG A 39 12.50 1.34 48.60
C ARG A 39 13.15 2.37 47.68
N ASP A 40 12.58 2.60 46.51
CA ASP A 40 13.08 3.64 45.62
C ASP A 40 12.81 5.03 46.21
N GLU A 41 13.77 5.92 46.04
CA GLU A 41 13.61 7.30 46.44
C GLU A 41 12.51 7.96 45.58
N PRO A 42 11.48 8.58 46.18
CA PRO A 42 10.34 9.08 45.43
C PRO A 42 10.74 10.18 44.44
N ALA A 43 9.99 10.32 43.35
CA ALA A 43 10.22 11.33 42.31
C ALA A 43 10.23 12.77 42.86
N SER A 44 9.56 13.03 43.98
CA SER A 44 9.60 14.32 44.68
C SER A 44 11.00 14.69 45.17
N ALA A 45 11.84 13.72 45.55
CA ALA A 45 13.23 13.96 45.92
C ALA A 45 14.07 14.40 44.71
N LEU A 46 13.90 13.70 43.58
CA LEU A 46 14.53 14.07 42.30
C LEU A 46 14.11 15.49 41.87
N LEU A 47 12.83 15.85 42.00
CA LEU A 47 12.35 17.21 41.72
C LEU A 47 13.03 18.26 42.59
N ASN A 48 13.15 18.02 43.90
CA ASN A 48 13.83 18.92 44.82
C ASN A 48 15.32 19.07 44.48
N GLU A 49 15.98 17.99 44.06
CA GLU A 49 17.37 18.02 43.63
C GLU A 49 17.56 18.83 42.34
N ILE A 50 16.70 18.61 41.34
CA ILE A 50 16.71 19.39 40.09
C ILE A 50 16.50 20.87 40.38
N GLN A 51 15.54 21.19 41.25
CA GLN A 51 15.27 22.57 41.65
C GLN A 51 16.51 23.22 42.28
N ARG A 52 17.15 22.58 43.27
CA ARG A 52 18.38 23.10 43.89
C ARG A 52 19.50 23.31 42.88
N THR A 53 19.66 22.37 41.95
CA THR A 53 20.69 22.44 40.90
C THR A 53 20.44 23.63 39.97
N LYS A 54 19.19 23.84 39.55
CA LYS A 54 18.81 24.98 38.70
C LYS A 54 18.96 26.31 39.44
N GLU A 55 18.60 26.38 40.71
CA GLU A 55 18.80 27.58 41.54
C GLU A 55 20.30 27.93 41.68
N ALA A 56 21.17 26.93 41.84
CA ALA A 56 22.62 27.11 41.83
C ALA A 56 23.12 27.67 40.49
N LEU A 57 22.68 27.09 39.36
CA LEU A 57 23.04 27.58 38.02
C LEU A 57 22.55 29.01 37.74
N VAL A 58 21.38 29.38 38.27
CA VAL A 58 20.89 30.77 38.21
C VAL A 58 21.78 31.70 39.02
N THR A 59 22.18 31.28 40.22
CA THR A 59 23.09 32.05 41.10
C THR A 59 24.46 32.24 40.46
N GLU A 60 24.95 31.23 39.73
CA GLU A 60 26.20 31.27 38.96
C GLU A 60 26.10 32.07 37.65
N GLY A 61 24.91 32.57 37.27
CA GLY A 61 24.69 33.28 36.01
C GLY A 61 24.73 32.39 34.76
N LYS A 62 24.74 31.06 34.92
CA LYS A 62 24.74 30.08 33.82
C LYS A 62 23.34 29.77 33.30
N LEU A 63 22.30 30.10 34.07
CA LEU A 63 20.90 29.93 33.69
C LEU A 63 20.11 31.21 33.99
N SER A 64 19.24 31.62 33.07
CA SER A 64 18.32 32.73 33.30
C SER A 64 17.25 32.35 34.33
N ARG A 65 16.86 33.30 35.19
CA ARG A 65 15.78 33.07 36.16
C ARG A 65 14.45 32.85 35.43
N ILE A 66 13.86 31.67 35.61
CA ILE A 66 12.57 31.29 35.01
C ILE A 66 11.45 31.64 36.00
N GLN A 67 10.30 32.10 35.50
CA GLN A 67 9.11 32.25 36.34
C GLN A 67 8.64 30.88 36.85
N PRO A 68 8.07 30.81 38.06
CA PRO A 68 7.47 29.57 38.55
C PRO A 68 6.42 29.04 37.58
N PHE A 69 6.41 27.73 37.34
CA PHE A 69 5.42 27.11 36.48
C PHE A 69 4.04 27.09 37.15
N ALA A 70 2.98 27.17 36.35
CA ALA A 70 1.63 27.06 36.86
C ALA A 70 1.38 25.66 37.45
N ARG A 71 0.69 25.62 38.59
CA ARG A 71 0.26 24.38 39.22
C ARG A 71 -0.52 23.52 38.22
N ILE A 72 -0.22 22.22 38.19
CA ILE A 72 -0.90 21.25 37.34
C ILE A 72 -2.31 21.02 37.90
N ALA A 73 -3.34 21.37 37.12
CA ALA A 73 -4.73 21.13 37.50
C ALA A 73 -5.10 19.64 37.36
N GLU A 74 -6.11 19.17 38.09
CA GLU A 74 -6.58 17.77 37.98
C GLU A 74 -7.05 17.42 36.57
N THR A 75 -7.63 18.38 35.84
CA THR A 75 -8.07 18.20 34.44
C THR A 75 -6.92 18.02 33.45
N GLU A 76 -5.69 18.36 33.83
CA GLU A 76 -4.50 18.20 32.99
C GLU A 76 -3.81 16.85 33.23
N LYS A 77 -4.25 16.06 34.21
CA LYS A 77 -3.69 14.74 34.53
C LYS A 77 -4.45 13.67 33.73
N PRO A 78 -3.83 13.06 32.72
CA PRO A 78 -4.53 12.14 31.82
C PRO A 78 -4.89 10.79 32.46
N PHE A 79 -4.20 10.40 33.53
CA PHE A 79 -4.36 9.11 34.21
C PHE A 79 -3.91 9.20 35.68
N SER A 80 -4.18 8.15 36.47
CA SER A 80 -3.59 7.98 37.79
C SER A 80 -2.15 7.48 37.69
N ILE A 81 -1.26 7.99 38.54
CA ILE A 81 0.14 7.56 38.62
C ILE A 81 0.37 6.69 39.86
N PRO A 82 1.39 5.81 39.83
CA PRO A 82 1.81 5.03 40.99
C PRO A 82 2.18 5.81 42.25
N GLU A 83 2.26 5.10 43.37
CA GLU A 83 2.90 5.62 44.58
C GLU A 83 4.40 5.91 44.30
N GLY A 84 4.91 7.02 44.82
CA GLY A 84 6.28 7.46 44.60
C GLY A 84 6.52 8.23 43.30
N TRP A 85 5.58 8.23 42.35
CA TRP A 85 5.63 9.09 41.16
C TRP A 85 5.18 10.51 41.49
N SER A 86 5.51 11.46 40.61
CA SER A 86 5.05 12.86 40.74
C SER A 86 4.69 13.44 39.38
N TRP A 87 3.65 14.27 39.36
CA TRP A 87 3.36 15.10 38.19
C TRP A 87 4.27 16.32 38.20
N ALA A 88 4.94 16.59 37.07
CA ALA A 88 5.79 17.76 36.88
C ALA A 88 5.59 18.34 35.48
N ARG A 89 5.87 19.62 35.30
CA ARG A 89 5.98 20.25 33.99
C ARG A 89 7.33 19.91 33.38
N PHE A 90 7.38 19.75 32.06
CA PHE A 90 8.63 19.48 31.34
C PHE A 90 9.72 20.50 31.67
N GLY A 91 9.35 21.79 31.76
CA GLY A 91 10.27 22.86 32.13
C GLY A 91 10.78 22.82 33.57
N GLU A 92 10.11 22.10 34.48
CA GLU A 92 10.58 21.92 35.87
C GLU A 92 11.76 20.95 35.91
N VAL A 93 11.65 19.84 35.17
CA VAL A 93 12.61 18.72 35.17
C VAL A 93 13.75 18.86 34.15
N SER A 94 13.71 19.88 33.29
CA SER A 94 14.70 20.07 32.22
C SER A 94 15.33 21.46 32.21
N ILE A 95 16.42 21.60 31.45
CA ILE A 95 17.14 22.84 31.18
C ILE A 95 17.10 23.07 29.67
N ASN A 96 16.32 24.04 29.21
CA ASN A 96 16.22 24.36 27.80
C ASN A 96 17.42 25.23 27.35
N ARG A 97 18.07 24.84 26.26
CA ARG A 97 19.26 25.47 25.67
C ARG A 97 18.98 26.01 24.27
N ASP A 98 17.72 26.32 23.94
CA ASP A 98 17.31 26.79 22.62
C ASP A 98 18.02 28.08 22.18
N GLY A 99 18.44 28.91 23.14
CA GLY A 99 19.18 30.15 22.90
C GLY A 99 20.61 29.94 22.38
N GLU A 100 21.13 28.71 22.44
CA GLU A 100 22.49 28.37 21.97
C GLU A 100 22.49 27.84 20.53
N ARG A 101 21.31 27.68 19.93
CA ARG A 101 21.15 27.21 18.54
C ARG A 101 21.55 28.32 17.56
N VAL A 102 22.16 27.94 16.44
CA VAL A 102 22.55 28.88 15.39
C VAL A 102 22.08 28.36 14.03
N PRO A 103 21.08 28.97 13.38
CA PRO A 103 20.61 28.50 12.08
C PRO A 103 21.63 28.82 10.98
N VAL A 104 21.90 27.84 10.11
CA VAL A 104 22.75 28.01 8.92
C VAL A 104 21.94 27.64 7.68
N SER A 105 21.91 28.54 6.70
CA SER A 105 21.14 28.34 5.46
C SER A 105 21.71 27.18 4.62
N SER A 106 20.86 26.51 3.82
CA SER A 106 21.32 25.42 2.95
C SER A 106 22.43 25.85 1.98
N ALA A 107 22.30 27.04 1.37
CA ALA A 107 23.30 27.58 0.44
C ALA A 107 24.67 27.86 1.12
N GLU A 108 24.66 28.14 2.42
CA GLU A 108 25.89 28.31 3.18
C GLU A 108 26.47 26.97 3.63
N ARG A 109 25.62 26.01 4.01
CA ARG A 109 26.04 24.64 4.35
C ARG A 109 26.70 23.94 3.17
N GLU A 110 26.23 24.16 1.95
CA GLU A 110 26.85 23.60 0.72
C GLU A 110 28.29 24.04 0.49
N LYS A 111 28.66 25.22 1.00
CA LYS A 111 30.01 25.79 0.85
C LYS A 111 30.98 25.34 1.94
N ARG A 112 30.49 24.65 2.97
CA ARG A 112 31.25 24.24 4.15
C ARG A 112 31.65 22.77 4.05
N GLN A 113 32.73 22.40 4.74
CA GLN A 113 33.13 21.00 4.79
C GLN A 113 32.11 20.18 5.61
N LYS A 114 31.88 18.92 5.21
CA LYS A 114 30.79 18.09 5.73
C LYS A 114 31.30 17.13 6.82
N ILE A 115 31.65 17.68 7.98
CA ILE A 115 32.34 16.94 9.06
C ILE A 115 31.35 16.47 10.12
N TYR A 116 30.75 17.40 10.87
CA TYR A 116 29.88 17.17 12.01
C TYR A 116 28.42 17.18 11.60
N ASP A 117 27.58 16.42 12.30
CA ASP A 117 26.15 16.34 12.02
C ASP A 117 25.44 17.67 12.28
N TYR A 118 24.59 18.05 11.33
CA TYR A 118 23.71 19.21 11.43
C TYR A 118 22.26 18.72 11.57
N TYR A 119 21.71 18.94 12.77
CA TYR A 119 20.39 18.47 13.17
C TYR A 119 19.28 19.47 12.82
N GLY A 120 18.15 18.94 12.37
CA GLY A 120 16.87 19.62 12.23
C GLY A 120 15.76 18.95 13.05
N ALA A 121 14.50 19.24 12.72
CA ALA A 121 13.33 18.76 13.46
C ALA A 121 13.21 17.22 13.58
N SER A 122 13.75 16.47 12.62
CA SER A 122 13.58 15.00 12.51
C SER A 122 14.91 14.24 12.50
N GLY A 123 15.97 14.80 13.08
CA GLY A 123 17.30 14.17 13.14
C GLY A 123 18.34 14.89 12.29
N VAL A 124 19.37 14.16 11.86
CA VAL A 124 20.45 14.70 11.02
C VAL A 124 19.92 14.99 9.63
N ILE A 125 20.05 16.25 9.19
CA ILE A 125 19.58 16.68 7.86
C ILE A 125 20.72 17.07 6.91
N ASP A 126 21.92 17.28 7.44
CA ASP A 126 23.13 17.61 6.68
C ASP A 126 24.37 17.44 7.59
N LYS A 127 25.55 17.80 7.10
CA LYS A 127 26.78 18.00 7.88
C LYS A 127 27.38 19.39 7.69
N ILE A 128 28.22 19.81 8.62
CA ILE A 128 28.91 21.12 8.63
C ILE A 128 30.32 20.99 9.23
N ASP A 129 31.15 22.03 9.12
CA ASP A 129 32.57 22.03 9.50
C ASP A 129 32.85 22.46 10.94
N GLY A 130 31.80 22.82 11.70
CA GLY A 130 31.88 23.16 13.12
C GLY A 130 30.83 22.44 13.96
N TYR A 131 30.84 22.69 15.27
CA TYR A 131 29.86 22.15 16.21
C TYR A 131 29.49 23.21 17.26
N LEU A 132 28.28 23.10 17.82
CA LEU A 132 27.80 23.92 18.93
C LEU A 132 27.89 23.15 20.26
N PHE A 133 27.72 21.84 20.20
CA PHE A 133 27.67 20.97 21.38
C PHE A 133 28.67 19.82 21.23
N ASP A 134 29.26 19.43 22.37
CA ASP A 134 30.14 18.26 22.52
C ASP A 134 29.77 17.51 23.81
N LYS A 135 28.50 17.14 23.92
CA LYS A 135 27.92 16.34 25.01
C LYS A 135 26.60 15.76 24.56
N THR A 136 26.07 14.78 25.29
CA THR A 136 24.72 14.26 25.00
C THR A 136 23.65 15.26 25.40
N LEU A 137 22.72 15.57 24.49
CA LEU A 137 21.52 16.38 24.75
C LEU A 137 20.29 15.75 24.08
N LEU A 138 19.12 16.07 24.63
CA LEU A 138 17.83 15.69 24.06
C LEU A 138 17.39 16.72 23.04
N LEU A 139 17.17 16.28 21.81
CA LEU A 139 16.61 17.10 20.73
C LEU A 139 15.15 16.74 20.51
N ILE A 140 14.29 17.74 20.34
CA ILE A 140 12.84 17.57 20.13
C ILE A 140 12.41 18.47 18.96
N GLY A 141 11.73 17.94 17.94
CA GLY A 141 11.24 18.76 16.83
C GLY A 141 10.39 19.96 17.29
N GLU A 142 10.67 21.16 16.77
CA GLU A 142 9.96 22.41 17.08
C GLU A 142 8.82 22.68 16.09
N ASP A 143 9.00 22.32 14.82
CA ASP A 143 8.02 22.56 13.76
C ASP A 143 8.00 21.46 12.68
N GLY A 144 6.93 21.48 11.88
CA GLY A 144 6.74 20.56 10.76
C GLY A 144 5.60 19.56 10.95
N ALA A 145 5.15 18.96 9.85
CA ALA A 145 4.02 18.04 9.84
C ALA A 145 4.24 16.79 10.72
N ASN A 146 5.51 16.41 10.99
CA ASN A 146 5.83 15.25 11.82
C ASN A 146 5.38 15.40 13.29
N LEU A 147 5.16 16.63 13.77
CA LEU A 147 4.58 16.88 15.09
C LEU A 147 3.20 16.22 15.26
N ILE A 148 2.45 16.14 14.16
CA ILE A 148 1.10 15.53 14.09
C ILE A 148 1.20 14.12 13.52
N ASN A 149 1.87 13.94 12.38
CA ASN A 149 1.87 12.68 11.63
C ASN A 149 2.64 11.54 12.31
N ARG A 150 3.61 11.86 13.19
CA ARG A 150 4.41 10.86 13.93
C ARG A 150 5.04 9.78 13.05
N SER A 151 5.48 10.14 11.85
CA SER A 151 6.12 9.23 10.90
C SER A 151 7.54 8.85 11.34
N THR A 152 8.22 9.72 12.08
CA THR A 152 9.49 9.45 12.75
C THR A 152 9.44 9.89 14.21
N PRO A 153 10.33 9.36 15.09
CA PRO A 153 10.48 9.90 16.43
C PRO A 153 10.64 11.41 16.43
N ILE A 154 9.97 12.09 17.37
CA ILE A 154 10.05 13.55 17.53
C ILE A 154 11.20 13.91 18.46
N ALA A 155 11.43 13.06 19.47
CA ALA A 155 12.49 13.21 20.44
C ALA A 155 13.60 12.18 20.19
N PHE A 156 14.85 12.61 20.22
CA PHE A 156 16.02 11.74 20.05
C PHE A 156 17.25 12.35 20.74
N LEU A 157 18.22 11.51 21.10
CA LEU A 157 19.45 11.94 21.74
C LEU A 157 20.53 12.23 20.68
N ALA A 158 21.14 13.40 20.76
CA ALA A 158 22.33 13.73 19.98
C ALA A 158 23.56 13.65 20.89
N SER A 159 24.64 13.02 20.42
CA SER A 159 25.87 12.81 21.20
C SER A 159 27.12 13.12 20.36
N GLY A 160 28.24 13.41 21.03
CA GLY A 160 29.47 13.83 20.37
C GLY A 160 29.41 15.28 19.90
N LYS A 161 30.17 15.60 18.84
CA LYS A 161 30.26 16.95 18.26
C LYS A 161 29.20 17.14 17.17
N TYR A 162 28.27 18.07 17.41
CA TYR A 162 27.18 18.35 16.47
C TYR A 162 26.69 19.79 16.50
N TRP A 163 25.91 20.14 15.48
CA TRP A 163 25.28 21.45 15.29
C TRP A 163 23.76 21.28 15.24
N VAL A 164 22.99 22.22 15.82
CA VAL A 164 21.52 22.16 15.83
C VAL A 164 20.91 23.42 15.24
N ASN A 165 19.95 23.25 14.34
CA ASN A 165 19.18 24.33 13.73
C ASN A 165 18.03 24.84 14.64
N ASN A 166 17.38 25.94 14.27
CA ASN A 166 16.22 26.50 14.97
C ASN A 166 14.92 25.68 14.85
N HIS A 167 14.92 24.57 14.11
CA HIS A 167 13.76 23.68 13.95
C HIS A 167 13.71 22.53 14.98
N ALA A 168 14.67 22.44 15.90
CA ALA A 168 14.67 21.46 16.99
C ALA A 168 15.02 22.13 18.30
N HIS A 169 14.24 21.87 19.34
CA HIS A 169 14.59 22.24 20.71
C HIS A 169 15.82 21.49 21.18
N VAL A 170 16.65 22.16 21.98
CA VAL A 170 17.82 21.57 22.64
C VAL A 170 17.55 21.54 24.14
N VAL A 171 17.54 20.35 24.72
CA VAL A 171 17.18 20.11 26.11
C VAL A 171 18.29 19.35 26.82
N ASP A 172 18.66 19.85 27.99
CA ASP A 172 19.61 19.25 28.93
C ASP A 172 18.89 18.85 30.22
N THR A 173 19.50 17.97 31.02
CA THR A 173 18.95 17.46 32.27
C THR A 173 20.06 17.33 33.32
N THR A 174 19.68 17.17 34.60
CA THR A 174 20.66 16.91 35.67
C THR A 174 21.18 15.47 35.65
N HIS A 175 20.46 14.56 35.00
CA HIS A 175 20.76 13.13 34.94
C HIS A 175 20.50 12.57 33.54
N ASP A 176 21.38 11.67 33.08
CA ASP A 176 21.24 11.00 31.78
C ASP A 176 20.00 10.09 31.72
N MET A 177 19.67 9.39 32.82
CA MET A 177 18.47 8.56 32.89
C MET A 177 17.18 9.38 32.75
N LEU A 178 17.15 10.57 33.36
CA LEU A 178 16.04 11.50 33.17
C LEU A 178 15.94 11.94 31.71
N MET A 179 17.08 12.23 31.07
CA MET A 179 17.09 12.59 29.64
C MET A 179 16.49 11.49 28.76
N GLN A 180 16.90 10.24 28.99
CA GLN A 180 16.37 9.08 28.27
C GLN A 180 14.88 8.87 28.53
N TYR A 181 14.45 9.00 29.79
CA TYR A 181 13.03 8.90 30.13
C TYR A 181 12.19 10.01 29.47
N LEU A 182 12.68 11.25 29.46
CA LEU A 182 12.01 12.37 28.76
C LEU A 182 11.91 12.13 27.25
N CYS A 183 12.96 11.57 26.64
CA CYS A 183 12.95 11.16 25.23
C CYS A 183 11.83 10.15 24.96
N LEU A 184 11.75 9.10 25.77
CA LEU A 184 10.71 8.08 25.71
C LEU A 184 9.32 8.68 25.90
N PHE A 185 9.15 9.54 26.91
CA PHE A 185 7.87 10.15 27.26
C PHE A 185 7.30 11.00 26.13
N ILE A 186 8.12 11.85 25.52
CA ILE A 186 7.70 12.72 24.40
C ILE A 186 7.30 11.91 23.16
N ASN A 187 7.99 10.80 22.91
CA ASN A 187 7.63 9.87 21.83
C ASN A 187 6.36 9.06 22.15
N ALA A 188 5.98 8.91 23.41
CA ALA A 188 4.81 8.15 23.84
C ALA A 188 3.51 8.97 23.87
N ILE A 189 3.56 10.27 24.17
CA ILE A 189 2.36 11.11 24.33
C ILE A 189 1.89 11.75 23.02
N SER A 190 0.59 12.10 22.94
CA SER A 190 0.10 13.04 21.92
C SER A 190 0.59 14.46 22.23
N LEU A 191 1.06 15.16 21.19
CA LEU A 191 1.53 16.54 21.29
C LEU A 191 0.52 17.54 20.72
N GLU A 192 -0.60 17.07 20.14
CA GLU A 192 -1.66 17.93 19.58
C GLU A 192 -2.10 19.06 20.53
N PRO A 193 -2.27 18.85 21.86
CA PRO A 193 -2.65 19.94 22.77
C PRO A 193 -1.62 21.06 22.90
N TYR A 194 -0.36 20.80 22.52
CA TYR A 194 0.78 21.70 22.65
C TYR A 194 1.20 22.34 21.32
N ILE A 195 0.58 21.92 20.21
CA ILE A 195 0.87 22.41 18.88
C ILE A 195 0.00 23.65 18.58
N THR A 196 0.61 24.60 17.87
CA THR A 196 -0.03 25.82 17.37
C THR A 196 0.16 25.94 15.86
N GLY A 197 -0.75 26.65 15.18
CA GLY A 197 -0.70 26.85 13.74
C GLY A 197 -1.31 25.69 12.95
N THR A 198 -2.25 26.00 12.04
CA THR A 198 -2.96 25.00 11.23
C THR A 198 -2.22 24.62 9.94
N ALA A 199 -1.55 25.57 9.29
CA ALA A 199 -0.84 25.34 8.03
C ALA A 199 0.60 24.81 8.23
N GLN A 200 1.30 25.29 9.27
CA GLN A 200 2.60 24.79 9.68
C GLN A 200 2.56 24.54 11.20
N PRO A 201 2.37 23.27 11.62
CA PRO A 201 2.36 22.89 13.02
C PRO A 201 3.66 23.31 13.71
N LYS A 202 3.54 23.95 14.87
CA LYS A 202 4.68 24.42 15.66
C LYS A 202 4.41 24.28 17.16
N MET A 203 5.38 23.71 17.87
CA MET A 203 5.43 23.65 19.33
C MET A 203 6.53 24.61 19.77
N ASN A 204 6.19 25.75 20.34
CA ASN A 204 7.22 26.69 20.81
C ASN A 204 7.77 26.27 22.19
N GLN A 205 8.86 26.90 22.63
CA GLN A 205 9.51 26.62 23.91
C GLN A 205 8.55 26.69 25.11
N ALA A 206 7.65 27.67 25.14
CA ALA A 206 6.67 27.79 26.23
C ALA A 206 5.70 26.61 26.26
N LYS A 207 5.24 26.15 25.10
CA LYS A 207 4.39 24.97 24.96
C LYS A 207 5.13 23.68 25.33
N LEU A 208 6.36 23.49 24.87
CA LEU A 208 7.22 22.38 25.27
C LEU A 208 7.35 22.32 26.80
N ASN A 209 7.73 23.44 27.42
CA ASN A 209 7.92 23.50 28.88
C ASN A 209 6.62 23.27 29.67
N SER A 210 5.45 23.50 29.07
CA SER A 210 4.15 23.30 29.71
C SER A 210 3.65 21.86 29.70
N ILE A 211 4.30 20.96 28.95
CA ILE A 211 3.92 19.55 28.87
C ILE A 211 3.90 18.93 30.27
N VAL A 212 2.84 18.18 30.57
CA VAL A 212 2.66 17.50 31.86
C VAL A 212 3.30 16.11 31.78
N ILE A 213 4.19 15.82 32.73
CA ILE A 213 5.00 14.61 32.77
C ILE A 213 4.67 13.82 34.04
N ALA A 214 4.38 12.53 33.85
CA ALA A 214 4.39 11.55 34.92
C ALA A 214 5.84 11.16 35.19
N LEU A 215 6.42 11.64 36.28
CA LEU A 215 7.83 11.43 36.62
C LEU A 215 7.97 10.25 37.60
N PRO A 216 8.62 9.14 37.20
CA PRO A 216 8.99 8.05 38.11
C PRO A 216 10.20 8.40 38.98
N PRO A 217 10.42 7.66 40.08
CA PRO A 217 11.72 7.53 40.72
C PRO A 217 12.86 7.28 39.72
N LEU A 218 14.06 7.83 39.97
CA LEU A 218 15.19 7.72 39.04
C LEU A 218 15.61 6.26 38.77
N ARG A 219 15.53 5.40 39.80
CA ARG A 219 15.79 3.96 39.67
C ARG A 219 14.74 3.23 38.83
N GLU A 220 13.48 3.64 38.96
CA GLU A 220 12.39 3.09 38.15
C GLU A 220 12.49 3.54 36.69
N GLN A 221 12.91 4.78 36.42
CA GLN A 221 13.22 5.25 35.06
C GLN A 221 14.20 4.30 34.35
N ALA A 222 15.29 3.89 35.01
CA ALA A 222 16.25 2.94 34.45
C ALA A 222 15.62 1.57 34.15
N ARG A 223 14.76 1.05 35.04
CA ARG A 223 14.03 -0.21 34.81
C ARG A 223 13.06 -0.09 33.63
N ILE A 224 12.33 1.02 33.54
CA ILE A 224 11.39 1.30 32.43
C ILE A 224 12.15 1.32 31.10
N ILE A 225 13.24 2.08 31.01
CA ILE A 225 14.04 2.21 29.79
C ILE A 225 14.56 0.85 29.33
N ALA A 226 15.19 0.10 30.25
CA ALA A 226 15.72 -1.24 29.93
C ALA A 226 14.62 -2.18 29.41
N LYS A 227 13.42 -2.15 30.01
CA LYS A 227 12.30 -2.99 29.59
C LYS A 227 11.70 -2.55 28.25
N VAL A 228 11.61 -1.24 28.00
CA VAL A 228 11.16 -0.73 26.68
C VAL A 228 12.15 -1.13 25.59
N GLU A 229 13.45 -0.98 25.80
CA GLU A 229 14.47 -1.40 24.84
C GLU A 229 14.39 -2.90 24.54
N GLU A 230 14.23 -3.74 25.57
CA GLU A 230 14.02 -5.18 25.41
C GLU A 230 12.81 -5.50 24.52
N LEU A 231 11.65 -4.91 24.83
CA LEU A 231 10.41 -5.18 24.11
C LEU A 231 10.39 -4.57 22.70
N MET A 232 11.06 -3.44 22.49
CA MET A 232 11.21 -2.84 21.16
C MET A 232 12.09 -3.70 20.25
N ARG A 233 13.18 -4.28 20.77
CA ARG A 233 13.98 -5.27 20.03
C ARG A 233 13.16 -6.51 19.66
N LEU A 234 12.34 -7.02 20.59
CA LEU A 234 11.43 -8.12 20.30
C LEU A 234 10.43 -7.75 19.19
N CYS A 235 9.92 -6.51 19.19
CA CYS A 235 9.07 -6.02 18.11
C CYS A 235 9.81 -5.98 16.76
N ASP A 236 11.06 -5.50 16.74
CA ASP A 236 11.90 -5.48 15.53
C ASP A 236 12.12 -6.89 14.98
N ASP A 237 12.43 -7.86 15.85
CA ASP A 237 12.62 -9.26 15.49
C ASP A 237 11.35 -9.89 14.92
N LEU A 238 10.19 -9.63 15.53
CA LEU A 238 8.90 -10.15 15.08
C LEU A 238 8.50 -9.58 13.71
N GLU A 239 8.72 -8.28 13.50
CA GLU A 239 8.46 -7.60 12.22
C GLU A 239 9.37 -8.13 11.11
N SER A 240 10.66 -8.33 11.41
CA SER A 240 11.61 -8.91 10.46
C SER A 240 11.26 -10.35 10.09
N ARG A 241 10.90 -11.20 11.06
CA ARG A 241 10.47 -12.59 10.82
C ARG A 241 9.21 -12.65 9.97
N GLY A 242 8.19 -11.87 10.31
CA GLY A 242 6.93 -11.82 9.55
C GLY A 242 7.14 -11.36 8.10
N GLY A 243 8.03 -10.37 7.88
CA GLY A 243 8.41 -9.92 6.55
C GLY A 243 9.10 -11.02 5.73
N LEU A 244 10.06 -11.74 6.32
CA LEU A 244 10.76 -12.84 5.67
C LEU A 244 9.82 -14.02 5.34
N GLU A 245 8.93 -14.38 6.25
CA GLU A 245 7.92 -15.43 6.03
C GLU A 245 6.98 -15.08 4.87
N ALA A 246 6.53 -13.83 4.79
CA ALA A 246 5.68 -13.36 3.71
C ALA A 246 6.40 -13.40 2.35
N GLU A 247 7.67 -12.98 2.30
CA GLU A 247 8.49 -13.03 1.08
C GLU A 247 8.72 -14.47 0.62
N GLN A 248 9.10 -15.37 1.54
CA GLN A 248 9.31 -16.79 1.24
C GLN A 248 8.04 -17.47 0.74
N HIS A 249 6.91 -17.21 1.40
CA HIS A 249 5.61 -17.72 0.97
C HIS A 249 5.26 -17.19 -0.44
N ALA A 250 5.38 -15.89 -0.69
CA ALA A 250 5.08 -15.30 -2.00
C ALA A 250 5.93 -15.92 -3.11
N ARG A 251 7.23 -16.13 -2.86
CA ARG A 251 8.14 -16.78 -3.81
C ARG A 251 7.76 -18.24 -4.06
N LEU A 252 7.50 -19.01 -3.00
CA LEU A 252 7.08 -20.42 -3.13
C LEU A 252 5.79 -20.55 -3.94
N THR A 253 4.77 -19.77 -3.58
CA THR A 253 3.46 -19.76 -4.24
C THR A 253 3.60 -19.36 -5.72
N ALA A 254 4.38 -18.33 -6.02
CA ALA A 254 4.63 -17.91 -7.40
C ALA A 254 5.30 -19.03 -8.22
N THR A 255 6.38 -19.63 -7.71
CA THR A 255 7.10 -20.70 -8.42
C THR A 255 6.23 -21.95 -8.65
N LEU A 256 5.43 -22.37 -7.66
CA LEU A 256 4.55 -23.53 -7.80
C LEU A 256 3.45 -23.29 -8.84
N PHE A 257 2.84 -22.10 -8.83
CA PHE A 257 1.80 -21.77 -9.79
C PHE A 257 2.32 -21.44 -11.19
N GLU A 258 3.56 -20.96 -11.31
CA GLU A 258 4.27 -20.84 -12.59
C GLU A 258 4.55 -22.23 -13.19
N THR A 259 5.06 -23.16 -12.38
CA THR A 259 5.26 -24.57 -12.80
C THR A 259 3.94 -25.19 -13.30
N LEU A 260 2.84 -24.95 -12.56
CA LEU A 260 1.52 -25.41 -12.97
C LEU A 260 1.08 -24.78 -14.31
N ALA A 261 1.31 -23.47 -14.50
CA ALA A 261 0.94 -22.76 -15.71
C ALA A 261 1.76 -23.19 -16.95
N GLU A 262 2.98 -23.68 -16.73
CA GLU A 262 3.89 -24.20 -17.75
C GLU A 262 3.64 -25.66 -18.12
N SER A 263 2.66 -26.32 -17.50
CA SER A 263 2.24 -27.68 -17.88
C SER A 263 1.96 -27.79 -19.39
N GLU A 264 2.62 -28.73 -20.06
CA GLU A 264 2.48 -28.94 -21.51
C GLU A 264 1.33 -29.88 -21.88
N SER A 265 0.76 -30.60 -20.90
CA SER A 265 -0.31 -31.58 -21.13
C SER A 265 -1.25 -31.67 -19.94
N THR A 266 -2.45 -32.23 -20.18
CA THR A 266 -3.45 -32.48 -19.12
C THR A 266 -2.96 -33.50 -18.09
N HIS A 267 -2.06 -34.42 -18.47
CA HIS A 267 -1.47 -35.38 -17.55
C HIS A 267 -0.46 -34.72 -16.60
N ALA A 268 0.47 -33.93 -17.15
CA ALA A 268 1.43 -33.16 -16.37
C ALA A 268 0.71 -32.20 -15.41
N LEU A 269 -0.31 -31.51 -15.92
CA LEU A 269 -1.16 -30.63 -15.12
C LEU A 269 -1.81 -31.36 -13.94
N ALA A 270 -2.33 -32.57 -14.15
CA ALA A 270 -2.97 -33.34 -13.10
C ALA A 270 -1.97 -33.76 -12.00
N GLU A 271 -0.73 -34.11 -12.37
CA GLU A 271 0.33 -34.45 -11.42
C GLU A 271 0.76 -33.22 -10.59
N ASP A 272 1.05 -32.11 -11.26
CA ASP A 272 1.44 -30.86 -10.60
C ASP A 272 0.32 -30.32 -9.72
N TRP A 273 -0.93 -30.38 -10.20
CA TRP A 273 -2.11 -30.02 -9.40
C TRP A 273 -2.25 -30.90 -8.17
N SER A 274 -2.05 -32.21 -8.27
CA SER A 274 -2.16 -33.12 -7.13
C SER A 274 -1.18 -32.76 -6.01
N ARG A 275 0.03 -32.28 -6.35
CA ARG A 275 1.03 -31.84 -5.38
C ARG A 275 0.59 -30.54 -4.71
N ILE A 276 0.14 -29.56 -5.48
CA ILE A 276 -0.31 -28.25 -4.98
C ILE A 276 -1.58 -28.38 -4.13
N ALA A 277 -2.56 -29.16 -4.60
CA ALA A 277 -3.84 -29.38 -3.92
C ALA A 277 -3.68 -29.96 -2.51
N SER A 278 -2.64 -30.78 -2.28
CA SER A 278 -2.34 -31.33 -0.96
C SER A 278 -1.86 -30.30 0.07
N HIS A 279 -1.47 -29.10 -0.37
CA HIS A 279 -0.95 -28.02 0.45
C HIS A 279 -1.72 -26.70 0.28
N PHE A 280 -2.95 -26.77 -0.24
CA PHE A 280 -3.77 -25.59 -0.56
C PHE A 280 -3.97 -24.64 0.64
N ASP A 281 -4.19 -25.20 1.83
CA ASP A 281 -4.41 -24.42 3.07
C ASP A 281 -3.20 -23.57 3.46
N LEU A 282 -1.99 -24.02 3.12
CA LEU A 282 -0.75 -23.30 3.40
C LEU A 282 -0.38 -22.34 2.27
N LEU A 283 -0.74 -22.66 1.02
CA LEU A 283 -0.41 -21.85 -0.16
C LEU A 283 -1.40 -20.70 -0.37
N LEU A 284 -2.67 -20.86 0.03
CA LEU A 284 -3.73 -19.86 -0.15
C LEU A 284 -4.24 -19.29 1.18
N ASP A 285 -3.33 -19.02 2.10
CA ASP A 285 -3.64 -18.40 3.40
C ASP A 285 -3.71 -16.86 3.33
N ARG A 286 -3.34 -16.28 2.18
CA ARG A 286 -3.24 -14.84 1.89
C ARG A 286 -4.02 -14.43 0.63
N PRO A 287 -4.67 -13.26 0.60
CA PRO A 287 -5.40 -12.78 -0.58
C PRO A 287 -4.56 -12.71 -1.85
N GLU A 288 -3.30 -12.31 -1.75
CA GLU A 288 -2.37 -12.12 -2.88
C GLU A 288 -2.05 -13.46 -3.56
N ALA A 289 -1.96 -14.55 -2.80
CA ALA A 289 -1.76 -15.89 -3.34
C ALA A 289 -2.94 -16.36 -4.20
N VAL A 290 -4.17 -15.95 -3.84
CA VAL A 290 -5.38 -16.23 -4.62
C VAL A 290 -5.36 -15.47 -5.94
N ASP A 291 -4.78 -14.27 -5.98
CA ASP A 291 -4.60 -13.51 -7.24
C ASP A 291 -3.65 -14.22 -8.21
N VAL A 292 -2.59 -14.85 -7.69
CA VAL A 292 -1.68 -15.66 -8.51
C VAL A 292 -2.41 -16.89 -9.05
N LEU A 293 -3.17 -17.61 -8.21
CA LEU A 293 -3.98 -18.74 -8.65
C LEU A 293 -4.98 -18.34 -9.75
N GLU A 294 -5.68 -17.21 -9.59
CA GLU A 294 -6.64 -16.72 -10.58
C GLU A 294 -5.95 -16.46 -11.94
N GLN A 295 -4.74 -15.89 -11.94
CA GLN A 295 -3.95 -15.69 -13.15
C GLN A 295 -3.53 -17.02 -13.79
N THR A 296 -3.10 -17.99 -12.99
CA THR A 296 -2.75 -19.34 -13.47
C THR A 296 -3.95 -20.05 -14.07
N ILE A 297 -5.14 -19.95 -13.48
CA ILE A 297 -6.38 -20.50 -14.05
C ILE A 297 -6.66 -19.92 -15.44
N VAL A 298 -6.52 -18.60 -15.60
CA VAL A 298 -6.70 -17.93 -16.90
C VAL A 298 -5.65 -18.40 -17.90
N GLN A 299 -4.39 -18.57 -17.49
CA GLN A 299 -3.32 -19.04 -18.36
C GLN A 299 -3.56 -20.49 -18.85
N LEU A 300 -3.95 -21.39 -17.93
CA LEU A 300 -4.33 -22.76 -18.26
C LEU A 300 -5.55 -22.81 -19.20
N ALA A 301 -6.50 -21.89 -19.03
CA ALA A 301 -7.67 -21.78 -19.89
C ALA A 301 -7.29 -21.39 -21.32
N VAL A 302 -6.42 -20.39 -21.51
CA VAL A 302 -6.02 -19.92 -22.84
C VAL A 302 -5.09 -20.88 -23.56
N ARG A 303 -4.41 -21.76 -22.82
CA ARG A 303 -3.61 -22.89 -23.33
C ARG A 303 -4.45 -24.13 -23.63
N GLY A 304 -5.75 -24.11 -23.31
CA GLY A 304 -6.67 -25.21 -23.55
C GLY A 304 -6.48 -26.41 -22.64
N LEU A 305 -5.84 -26.23 -21.48
CA LEU A 305 -5.57 -27.31 -20.52
C LEU A 305 -6.65 -27.45 -19.44
N LEU A 306 -7.53 -26.44 -19.33
CA LEU A 306 -8.51 -26.36 -18.24
C LEU A 306 -9.73 -27.28 -18.43
N VAL A 307 -10.08 -27.62 -19.67
CA VAL A 307 -11.21 -28.49 -19.99
C VAL A 307 -10.78 -29.59 -20.95
N THR A 308 -11.51 -30.71 -20.94
CA THR A 308 -11.26 -31.81 -21.88
C THR A 308 -11.67 -31.43 -23.30
N GLN A 309 -10.80 -31.67 -24.27
CA GLN A 309 -11.11 -31.50 -25.70
C GLN A 309 -12.11 -32.56 -26.17
N ASN A 310 -12.92 -32.23 -27.16
CA ASN A 310 -13.89 -33.14 -27.75
C ASN A 310 -13.72 -33.21 -29.27
N ALA A 311 -13.25 -34.35 -29.78
CA ALA A 311 -13.03 -34.58 -31.20
C ALA A 311 -14.29 -34.49 -32.08
N LYS A 312 -15.49 -34.46 -31.48
CA LYS A 312 -16.77 -34.24 -32.18
C LYS A 312 -17.15 -32.77 -32.32
N ASP A 313 -16.42 -31.86 -31.68
CA ASP A 313 -16.68 -30.44 -31.82
C ASP A 313 -16.34 -30.00 -33.25
N GLU A 314 -17.13 -29.07 -33.78
CA GLU A 314 -16.88 -28.47 -35.08
C GLU A 314 -15.52 -27.76 -35.08
N PRO A 315 -14.62 -28.05 -36.04
CA PRO A 315 -13.30 -27.45 -36.03
C PRO A 315 -13.39 -25.94 -36.25
N VAL A 316 -12.46 -25.20 -35.64
CA VAL A 316 -12.51 -23.74 -35.67
C VAL A 316 -12.39 -23.15 -37.08
N SER A 317 -11.83 -23.90 -38.03
CA SER A 317 -11.75 -23.53 -39.44
C SER A 317 -13.11 -23.13 -40.03
N ASP A 318 -14.20 -23.78 -39.62
CA ASP A 318 -15.56 -23.49 -40.09
C ASP A 318 -16.08 -22.15 -39.52
N LEU A 319 -15.76 -21.83 -38.26
CA LEU A 319 -16.05 -20.52 -37.67
C LEU A 319 -15.29 -19.42 -38.41
N ILE A 320 -13.99 -19.62 -38.65
CA ILE A 320 -13.14 -18.64 -39.36
C ILE A 320 -13.66 -18.40 -40.78
N GLN A 321 -14.09 -19.46 -41.48
CA GLN A 321 -14.69 -19.32 -42.81
C GLN A 321 -16.00 -18.50 -42.77
N ARG A 322 -16.90 -18.77 -41.80
CA ARG A 322 -18.14 -17.99 -41.63
C ARG A 322 -17.86 -16.52 -41.36
N ILE A 323 -16.89 -16.22 -40.51
CA ILE A 323 -16.45 -14.85 -40.21
C ILE A 323 -15.93 -14.17 -41.49
N ARG A 324 -15.06 -14.82 -42.25
CA ARG A 324 -14.54 -14.28 -43.52
C ARG A 324 -15.67 -13.97 -44.51
N MET A 325 -16.62 -14.88 -44.68
CA MET A 325 -17.78 -14.68 -45.53
C MET A 325 -18.67 -13.52 -45.05
N ALA A 326 -18.87 -13.38 -43.74
CA ALA A 326 -19.61 -12.25 -43.16
C ALA A 326 -18.90 -10.91 -43.43
N LYS A 327 -17.56 -10.88 -43.27
CA LYS A 327 -16.73 -9.70 -43.55
C LYS A 327 -16.83 -9.29 -45.03
N ASP A 328 -16.70 -10.24 -45.96
CA ASP A 328 -16.82 -9.96 -47.39
C ASP A 328 -18.23 -9.45 -47.77
N ARG A 329 -19.29 -10.01 -47.18
CA ARG A 329 -20.67 -9.51 -47.39
C ARG A 329 -20.84 -8.07 -46.91
N SER A 330 -20.33 -7.73 -45.74
CA SER A 330 -20.44 -6.36 -45.19
C SER A 330 -19.61 -5.35 -46.02
N ILE A 331 -18.44 -5.76 -46.51
CA ILE A 331 -17.64 -4.96 -47.45
C ILE A 331 -18.40 -4.73 -48.76
N ALA A 332 -19.03 -5.78 -49.33
CA ALA A 332 -19.79 -5.67 -50.56
C ALA A 332 -21.01 -4.74 -50.44
N ARG A 333 -21.62 -4.66 -49.24
CA ARG A 333 -22.72 -3.73 -48.93
C ARG A 333 -22.27 -2.29 -48.65
N GLY A 334 -20.95 -2.04 -48.56
CA GLY A 334 -20.40 -0.72 -48.25
C GLY A 334 -20.51 -0.32 -46.77
N GLU A 335 -20.92 -1.25 -45.89
CA GLU A 335 -21.03 -1.06 -44.44
C GLU A 335 -19.65 -1.05 -43.78
N MET A 336 -18.67 -1.71 -44.38
CA MET A 336 -17.29 -1.82 -43.90
C MET A 336 -16.27 -1.56 -45.01
N LYS A 337 -15.14 -0.94 -44.66
CA LYS A 337 -13.99 -0.82 -45.56
C LYS A 337 -13.13 -2.08 -45.53
N ARG A 338 -12.61 -2.46 -46.69
CA ARG A 338 -11.64 -3.56 -46.79
C ARG A 338 -10.32 -3.15 -46.11
N ASP A 339 -9.96 -3.89 -45.07
CA ASP A 339 -8.65 -3.75 -44.41
C ASP A 339 -7.52 -4.26 -45.32
N LYS A 340 -6.31 -3.76 -45.08
CA LYS A 340 -5.11 -4.38 -45.65
C LYS A 340 -4.95 -5.78 -45.04
N PRO A 341 -4.58 -6.81 -45.83
CA PRO A 341 -4.29 -8.13 -45.30
C PRO A 341 -3.25 -8.07 -44.17
N LEU A 342 -3.52 -8.80 -43.08
CA LEU A 342 -2.57 -8.95 -41.98
C LEU A 342 -1.48 -9.96 -42.37
N PRO A 343 -0.26 -9.83 -41.82
CA PRO A 343 0.80 -10.79 -42.08
C PRO A 343 0.43 -12.17 -41.55
N ALA A 344 0.91 -13.21 -42.25
CA ALA A 344 0.86 -14.58 -41.73
C ALA A 344 1.50 -14.66 -40.34
N ILE A 345 1.05 -15.60 -39.52
CA ILE A 345 1.57 -15.82 -38.17
C ILE A 345 2.83 -16.67 -38.30
N ALA A 346 3.98 -16.09 -37.93
CA ALA A 346 5.24 -16.82 -37.90
C ALA A 346 5.31 -17.77 -36.69
N ASP A 347 6.18 -18.78 -36.75
CA ASP A 347 6.29 -19.79 -35.69
C ASP A 347 6.83 -19.22 -34.37
N ASP A 348 7.68 -18.19 -34.43
CA ASP A 348 8.22 -17.47 -33.27
C ASP A 348 7.19 -16.54 -32.58
N GLU A 349 6.08 -16.24 -33.26
CA GLU A 349 4.97 -15.47 -32.68
C GLU A 349 3.98 -16.36 -31.90
N LYS A 350 4.12 -17.69 -31.95
CA LYS A 350 3.22 -18.65 -31.27
C LYS A 350 3.73 -18.92 -29.86
N PRO A 351 3.05 -18.47 -28.79
CA PRO A 351 3.58 -18.56 -27.43
C PRO A 351 3.62 -19.98 -26.88
N PHE A 352 2.78 -20.89 -27.40
CA PHE A 352 2.66 -22.28 -26.96
C PHE A 352 2.04 -23.15 -28.06
N ALA A 353 2.12 -24.47 -27.88
CA ALA A 353 1.46 -25.45 -28.75
C ALA A 353 -0.05 -25.49 -28.48
N LEU A 354 -0.86 -25.47 -29.53
CA LEU A 354 -2.31 -25.52 -29.41
C LEU A 354 -2.83 -26.97 -29.29
N PRO A 355 -3.94 -27.20 -28.57
CA PRO A 355 -4.68 -28.45 -28.64
C PRO A 355 -5.23 -28.73 -30.04
N GLU A 356 -5.59 -29.99 -30.29
CA GLU A 356 -6.26 -30.38 -31.53
C GLU A 356 -7.60 -29.64 -31.70
N GLY A 357 -7.87 -29.17 -32.93
CA GLY A 357 -9.10 -28.43 -33.27
C GLY A 357 -9.03 -26.92 -33.04
N TRP A 358 -7.95 -26.41 -32.45
CA TRP A 358 -7.67 -24.98 -32.29
C TRP A 358 -6.81 -24.44 -33.43
N ASP A 359 -6.92 -23.15 -33.71
CA ASP A 359 -6.07 -22.43 -34.66
C ASP A 359 -5.61 -21.08 -34.10
N TRP A 360 -4.39 -20.71 -34.46
CA TRP A 360 -3.90 -19.35 -34.29
C TRP A 360 -4.45 -18.46 -35.40
N VAL A 361 -5.07 -17.34 -35.04
CA VAL A 361 -5.55 -16.31 -35.98
C VAL A 361 -5.05 -14.94 -35.56
N ARG A 362 -5.04 -13.96 -36.47
CA ARG A 362 -4.84 -12.57 -36.08
C ARG A 362 -6.15 -12.04 -35.50
N PHE A 363 -6.09 -11.35 -34.36
CA PHE A 363 -7.29 -10.82 -33.71
C PHE A 363 -8.13 -9.96 -34.67
N GLY A 364 -7.49 -9.12 -35.51
CA GLY A 364 -8.18 -8.30 -36.52
C GLY A 364 -8.85 -9.07 -37.67
N ASP A 365 -8.58 -10.37 -37.83
CA ASP A 365 -9.27 -11.21 -38.80
C ASP A 365 -10.62 -11.73 -38.27
N VAL A 366 -10.77 -11.82 -36.94
CA VAL A 366 -11.98 -12.35 -36.29
C VAL A 366 -12.91 -11.29 -35.72
N VAL A 367 -12.47 -10.03 -35.65
CA VAL A 367 -13.28 -8.90 -35.18
C VAL A 367 -13.21 -7.67 -36.09
N GLN A 368 -14.21 -6.82 -35.99
CA GLN A 368 -14.15 -5.44 -36.45
C GLN A 368 -13.69 -4.54 -35.30
N ILE A 369 -12.61 -3.78 -35.53
CA ILE A 369 -12.06 -2.85 -34.54
C ILE A 369 -12.27 -1.41 -35.00
N SER A 370 -12.74 -0.57 -34.08
CA SER A 370 -12.94 0.87 -34.30
C SER A 370 -12.44 1.71 -33.13
N SER A 371 -11.97 2.92 -33.41
CA SER A 371 -11.62 3.92 -32.39
C SER A 371 -12.84 4.80 -32.06
N GLY A 372 -12.81 5.40 -30.86
CA GLY A 372 -13.88 6.24 -30.34
C GLY A 372 -13.81 7.72 -30.71
N VAL A 373 -14.57 8.52 -29.98
CA VAL A 373 -14.68 9.97 -30.17
C VAL A 373 -13.36 10.64 -29.80
N THR A 374 -12.83 11.47 -30.70
CA THR A 374 -11.70 12.36 -30.43
C THR A 374 -12.20 13.64 -29.75
N LEU A 375 -11.70 13.92 -28.55
CA LEU A 375 -12.06 15.12 -27.80
C LEU A 375 -11.34 16.38 -28.34
N GLY A 376 -11.90 17.56 -28.07
CA GLY A 376 -11.27 18.85 -28.41
C GLY A 376 -11.36 19.25 -29.88
N ARG A 377 -12.35 18.73 -30.62
CA ARG A 377 -12.59 19.13 -32.01
C ARG A 377 -12.93 20.62 -32.10
N LYS A 378 -12.30 21.32 -33.05
CA LYS A 378 -12.55 22.75 -33.35
C LYS A 378 -13.61 22.98 -34.43
N THR A 379 -14.06 21.91 -35.10
CA THR A 379 -15.05 21.98 -36.18
C THR A 379 -16.46 22.20 -35.60
N PRO A 380 -17.25 23.14 -36.16
CA PRO A 380 -18.63 23.34 -35.73
C PRO A 380 -19.49 22.08 -35.95
N LEU A 381 -20.32 21.72 -34.96
CA LEU A 381 -21.29 20.63 -35.04
C LEU A 381 -22.61 21.17 -35.60
N LYS A 382 -23.31 20.40 -36.46
CA LYS A 382 -24.56 20.84 -37.10
C LYS A 382 -25.76 20.62 -36.18
N ASP A 383 -25.84 19.43 -35.58
CA ASP A 383 -26.87 19.05 -34.61
C ASP A 383 -26.20 18.44 -33.36
N PRO A 384 -25.73 19.28 -32.41
CA PRO A 384 -24.99 18.83 -31.25
C PRO A 384 -25.91 18.11 -30.24
N VAL A 385 -25.46 16.94 -29.78
CA VAL A 385 -26.11 16.15 -28.72
C VAL A 385 -25.07 15.79 -27.67
N SER A 386 -25.44 15.93 -26.38
CA SER A 386 -24.63 15.51 -25.24
C SER A 386 -24.97 14.07 -24.86
N LEU A 387 -23.98 13.17 -24.85
CA LEU A 387 -24.16 11.76 -24.51
C LEU A 387 -23.04 11.27 -23.57
N PRO A 388 -23.33 10.29 -22.70
CA PRO A 388 -22.31 9.70 -21.82
C PRO A 388 -21.24 8.97 -22.64
N TYR A 389 -19.98 9.06 -22.22
CA TYR A 389 -18.89 8.31 -22.84
C TYR A 389 -17.91 7.73 -21.82
N LEU A 390 -17.30 6.60 -22.20
CA LEU A 390 -16.26 5.95 -21.43
C LEU A 390 -14.87 6.52 -21.76
N ARG A 391 -14.07 6.73 -20.71
CA ARG A 391 -12.65 7.07 -20.73
C ARG A 391 -11.81 5.89 -20.25
N VAL A 392 -10.50 5.94 -20.45
CA VAL A 392 -9.56 4.90 -19.96
C VAL A 392 -9.76 4.58 -18.48
N ALA A 393 -10.08 5.57 -17.64
CA ALA A 393 -10.37 5.37 -16.22
C ALA A 393 -11.58 4.47 -15.95
N ASN A 394 -12.55 4.42 -16.86
CA ASN A 394 -13.77 3.63 -16.73
C ASN A 394 -13.58 2.16 -17.11
N VAL A 395 -12.56 1.81 -17.90
CA VAL A 395 -12.35 0.43 -18.38
C VAL A 395 -11.21 -0.22 -17.60
N GLN A 396 -11.56 -1.14 -16.71
CA GLN A 396 -10.62 -1.95 -15.94
C GLN A 396 -10.63 -3.39 -16.46
N ARG A 397 -9.65 -4.22 -16.04
CA ARG A 397 -9.72 -5.65 -16.38
C ARG A 397 -10.95 -6.25 -15.72
N TRP A 398 -11.78 -6.92 -16.51
CA TRP A 398 -12.96 -7.68 -16.04
C TRP A 398 -14.13 -6.86 -15.49
N HIS A 399 -14.01 -5.53 -15.36
CA HIS A 399 -15.09 -4.70 -14.84
C HIS A 399 -15.00 -3.26 -15.34
N LEU A 400 -16.13 -2.57 -15.25
CA LEU A 400 -16.26 -1.15 -15.57
C LEU A 400 -16.43 -0.32 -14.30
N VAL A 401 -15.73 0.80 -14.22
CA VAL A 401 -15.89 1.80 -13.16
C VAL A 401 -16.81 2.90 -13.68
N LEU A 402 -18.08 2.84 -13.27
CA LEU A 402 -19.14 3.72 -13.76
C LEU A 402 -19.63 4.75 -12.74
N SER A 403 -18.94 4.88 -11.60
CA SER A 403 -19.26 5.88 -10.57
C SER A 403 -19.08 7.33 -11.05
N GLU A 404 -18.15 7.56 -12.00
CA GLU A 404 -17.94 8.84 -12.65
C GLU A 404 -17.88 8.67 -14.17
N VAL A 405 -19.02 8.91 -14.83
CA VAL A 405 -19.13 8.97 -16.29
C VAL A 405 -19.33 10.42 -16.71
N LYS A 406 -18.63 10.83 -17.77
CA LYS A 406 -18.72 12.18 -18.32
C LYS A 406 -19.50 12.17 -19.61
N ASP A 407 -19.96 13.35 -19.99
CA ASP A 407 -20.61 13.56 -21.27
C ASP A 407 -19.64 14.11 -22.32
N VAL A 408 -19.93 13.80 -23.57
CA VAL A 408 -19.29 14.37 -24.75
C VAL A 408 -20.36 14.90 -25.70
N ILE A 409 -20.07 16.05 -26.32
CA ILE A 409 -20.94 16.63 -27.34
C ILE A 409 -20.45 16.15 -28.71
N ILE A 410 -21.33 15.48 -29.45
CA ILE A 410 -21.09 15.04 -30.83
C ILE A 410 -22.23 15.46 -31.75
N ASP A 411 -22.02 15.38 -33.06
CA ASP A 411 -23.12 15.55 -34.01
C ASP A 411 -24.03 14.31 -33.98
N ARG A 412 -25.36 14.51 -34.03
CA ARG A 412 -26.35 13.42 -33.99
C ARG A 412 -26.09 12.35 -35.07
N THR A 413 -25.53 12.73 -36.23
CA THR A 413 -25.20 11.80 -37.31
C THR A 413 -24.04 10.85 -36.99
N GLU A 414 -23.23 11.15 -35.96
CA GLU A 414 -22.09 10.33 -35.55
C GLU A 414 -22.42 9.29 -34.46
N ILE A 415 -23.63 9.34 -33.88
CA ILE A 415 -24.03 8.48 -32.75
C ILE A 415 -23.85 6.99 -33.10
N GLU A 416 -24.39 6.55 -34.23
CA GLU A 416 -24.34 5.14 -34.64
C GLU A 416 -22.90 4.62 -34.85
N ARG A 417 -21.96 5.52 -35.16
CA ARG A 417 -20.56 5.16 -35.34
C ARG A 417 -19.88 4.84 -34.00
N PHE A 418 -20.17 5.63 -32.98
CA PHE A 418 -19.45 5.58 -31.69
C PHE A 418 -20.21 4.89 -30.58
N ARG A 419 -21.51 4.59 -30.77
CA ARG A 419 -22.30 3.87 -29.76
C ARG A 419 -21.73 2.51 -29.45
N LEU A 420 -21.81 2.17 -28.18
CA LEU A 420 -21.59 0.83 -27.66
C LEU A 420 -22.89 0.03 -27.82
N LEU A 421 -22.73 -1.23 -28.19
CA LEU A 421 -23.77 -2.25 -28.23
C LEU A 421 -23.36 -3.38 -27.32
N ARG A 422 -24.34 -4.09 -26.76
CA ARG A 422 -24.12 -5.34 -26.07
C ARG A 422 -23.11 -6.21 -26.79
N HIS A 423 -22.20 -6.81 -26.02
CA HIS A 423 -21.12 -7.68 -26.50
C HIS A 423 -19.95 -6.98 -27.20
N ASP A 424 -19.92 -5.65 -27.23
CA ASP A 424 -18.71 -4.93 -27.60
C ASP A 424 -17.60 -5.16 -26.56
N LEU A 425 -16.39 -5.44 -27.03
CA LEU A 425 -15.20 -5.46 -26.20
C LEU A 425 -14.54 -4.09 -26.20
N LEU A 426 -14.27 -3.59 -25.01
CA LEU A 426 -13.57 -2.33 -24.78
C LEU A 426 -12.13 -2.63 -24.41
N ILE A 427 -11.18 -2.13 -25.18
CA ILE A 427 -9.73 -2.35 -24.97
C ILE A 427 -9.02 -1.00 -24.82
N THR A 428 -8.28 -0.79 -23.74
CA THR A 428 -7.54 0.46 -23.53
C THR A 428 -6.31 0.56 -24.44
N GLU A 429 -6.12 1.74 -25.05
CA GLU A 429 -4.96 2.04 -25.91
C GLU A 429 -3.67 2.16 -25.10
N GLY A 430 -3.72 2.78 -23.92
CA GLY A 430 -2.54 3.08 -23.14
C GLY A 430 -2.84 3.65 -21.75
N GLY A 431 -1.77 3.86 -20.99
CA GLY A 431 -1.78 4.29 -19.60
C GLY A 431 -0.42 4.02 -18.96
N ASP A 432 -0.41 3.66 -17.68
CA ASP A 432 0.80 3.07 -17.07
C ASP A 432 1.12 1.74 -17.76
N TRP A 433 2.38 1.32 -17.68
CA TRP A 433 2.91 0.18 -18.42
C TRP A 433 2.13 -1.13 -18.19
N ASP A 434 1.64 -1.37 -16.97
CA ASP A 434 0.83 -2.53 -16.59
C ASP A 434 -0.65 -2.45 -17.04
N LYS A 435 -1.08 -1.27 -17.52
CA LYS A 435 -2.48 -0.93 -17.83
C LYS A 435 -2.81 -0.95 -19.32
N VAL A 436 -1.82 -1.23 -20.16
CA VAL A 436 -2.01 -1.38 -21.61
C VAL A 436 -2.85 -2.64 -21.90
N GLY A 437 -3.81 -2.52 -22.82
CA GLY A 437 -4.64 -3.63 -23.27
C GLY A 437 -5.62 -4.16 -22.23
N ARG A 438 -6.02 -3.35 -21.24
CA ARG A 438 -7.10 -3.73 -20.31
C ARG A 438 -8.37 -3.92 -21.10
N THR A 439 -9.01 -5.06 -20.89
CA THR A 439 -10.19 -5.45 -21.66
C THR A 439 -11.38 -5.71 -20.73
N CYS A 440 -12.54 -5.21 -21.13
CA CYS A 440 -13.81 -5.51 -20.48
C CYS A 440 -14.93 -5.63 -21.51
N LEU A 441 -15.85 -6.56 -21.27
CA LEU A 441 -17.08 -6.69 -22.05
C LEU A 441 -18.11 -5.63 -21.66
N TRP A 442 -18.76 -5.03 -22.66
CA TRP A 442 -19.91 -4.15 -22.49
C TRP A 442 -21.23 -4.95 -22.49
N ARG A 443 -22.08 -4.71 -21.50
CA ARG A 443 -23.34 -5.43 -21.23
C ARG A 443 -24.57 -4.51 -21.17
N ASP A 444 -24.53 -3.39 -21.90
CA ASP A 444 -25.58 -2.37 -21.91
C ASP A 444 -25.77 -1.68 -20.54
N GLU A 445 -24.67 -1.41 -19.85
CA GLU A 445 -24.67 -0.82 -18.51
C GLU A 445 -25.27 0.60 -18.51
N ILE A 446 -25.15 1.33 -19.62
CA ILE A 446 -25.71 2.68 -19.80
C ILE A 446 -26.37 2.74 -21.18
N ASP A 447 -27.63 3.19 -21.21
CA ASP A 447 -28.32 3.40 -22.48
C ASP A 447 -27.63 4.49 -23.31
N LEU A 448 -27.45 4.22 -24.60
CA LEU A 448 -26.81 5.11 -25.57
C LEU A 448 -25.45 5.68 -25.12
N CYS A 449 -24.53 4.81 -24.70
CA CYS A 449 -23.17 5.19 -24.30
C CYS A 449 -22.16 5.17 -25.46
N LEU A 450 -21.21 6.10 -25.44
CA LEU A 450 -20.11 6.21 -26.40
C LEU A 450 -18.77 5.83 -25.74
N HIS A 451 -17.68 5.84 -26.51
CA HIS A 451 -16.32 5.65 -25.99
C HIS A 451 -15.34 6.66 -26.57
N GLN A 452 -14.28 6.98 -25.82
CA GLN A 452 -13.19 7.85 -26.25
C GLN A 452 -12.24 7.15 -27.25
N ASN A 453 -11.50 7.93 -28.03
CA ASN A 453 -10.46 7.43 -28.96
C ASN A 453 -9.37 6.57 -28.30
N HIS A 454 -9.12 6.72 -26.99
CA HIS A 454 -8.16 5.90 -26.21
C HIS A 454 -8.74 4.57 -25.71
N ILE A 455 -9.97 4.24 -26.11
CA ILE A 455 -10.58 2.94 -25.94
C ILE A 455 -10.93 2.44 -27.33
N PHE A 456 -10.32 1.33 -27.73
CA PHE A 456 -10.74 0.59 -28.90
C PHE A 456 -11.99 -0.21 -28.59
N LYS A 457 -12.88 -0.29 -29.58
CA LYS A 457 -14.05 -1.14 -29.57
C LYS A 457 -13.84 -2.27 -30.57
N ALA A 458 -13.92 -3.51 -30.11
CA ALA A 458 -13.87 -4.70 -30.95
C ALA A 458 -15.25 -5.41 -30.93
N ARG A 459 -15.75 -5.77 -32.11
CA ARG A 459 -17.05 -6.39 -32.30
C ARG A 459 -16.97 -7.64 -33.19
N GLY A 460 -17.63 -8.72 -32.78
CA GLY A 460 -17.79 -9.93 -33.58
C GLY A 460 -18.67 -9.69 -34.81
N LEU A 461 -18.40 -10.42 -35.89
CA LEU A 461 -19.14 -10.31 -37.16
C LEU A 461 -20.23 -11.37 -37.34
N VAL A 462 -20.22 -12.39 -36.48
CA VAL A 462 -21.17 -13.51 -36.45
C VAL A 462 -21.53 -13.77 -35.00
N ASP A 463 -22.74 -14.26 -34.74
CA ASP A 463 -23.26 -14.46 -33.39
C ASP A 463 -22.53 -15.59 -32.65
N GLU A 464 -21.95 -16.54 -33.39
CA GLU A 464 -21.19 -17.67 -32.85
C GLU A 464 -19.81 -17.27 -32.31
N TRP A 465 -19.31 -16.08 -32.65
CA TRP A 465 -18.03 -15.58 -32.13
C TRP A 465 -18.19 -15.19 -30.65
N SER A 466 -17.38 -15.76 -29.76
CA SER A 466 -17.49 -15.50 -28.32
C SER A 466 -16.70 -14.25 -27.90
N PRO A 467 -17.37 -13.15 -27.50
CA PRO A 467 -16.70 -12.01 -26.91
C PRO A 467 -16.14 -12.34 -25.51
N GLN A 468 -16.76 -13.27 -24.77
CA GLN A 468 -16.27 -13.67 -23.44
C GLN A 468 -14.93 -14.41 -23.54
N TRP A 469 -14.77 -15.28 -24.55
CA TRP A 469 -13.48 -15.90 -24.83
C TRP A 469 -12.41 -14.85 -25.17
N ALA A 470 -12.76 -13.86 -25.98
CA ALA A 470 -11.84 -12.80 -26.32
C ALA A 470 -11.48 -11.89 -25.12
N GLU A 471 -12.44 -11.56 -24.24
CA GLU A 471 -12.16 -10.90 -22.96
C GLU A 471 -11.21 -11.73 -22.09
N LEU A 472 -11.43 -13.05 -22.03
CA LEU A 472 -10.60 -13.99 -21.28
C LEU A 472 -9.16 -13.97 -21.77
N PHE A 473 -8.95 -14.14 -23.07
CA PHE A 473 -7.62 -14.15 -23.66
C PHE A 473 -6.92 -12.79 -23.54
N LEU A 474 -7.58 -11.68 -23.87
CA LEU A 474 -6.94 -10.36 -23.86
C LEU A 474 -6.51 -9.89 -22.46
N ASN A 475 -7.07 -10.48 -21.40
CA ASN A 475 -6.65 -10.25 -20.03
C ASN A 475 -5.67 -11.32 -19.49
N SER A 476 -5.34 -12.34 -20.27
CA SER A 476 -4.39 -13.39 -19.89
C SER A 476 -2.94 -12.88 -19.79
N PRO A 477 -2.05 -13.59 -19.06
CA PRO A 477 -0.64 -13.27 -19.01
C PRO A 477 0.02 -13.18 -20.41
N ASP A 478 -0.30 -14.11 -21.33
CA ASP A 478 0.30 -14.13 -22.67
C ASP A 478 -0.08 -12.88 -23.49
N ALA A 479 -1.35 -12.47 -23.49
CA ALA A 479 -1.78 -11.25 -24.18
C ALA A 479 -1.18 -9.98 -23.55
N ARG A 480 -1.05 -9.95 -22.22
CA ARG A 480 -0.39 -8.84 -21.50
C ARG A 480 1.07 -8.72 -21.89
N ALA A 481 1.80 -9.84 -21.97
CA ALA A 481 3.19 -9.86 -22.42
C ALA A 481 3.33 -9.33 -23.86
N TYR A 482 2.43 -9.74 -24.76
CA TYR A 482 2.37 -9.23 -26.13
C TYR A 482 2.15 -7.71 -26.19
N PHE A 483 1.20 -7.18 -25.43
CA PHE A 483 0.93 -5.75 -25.42
C PHE A 483 2.07 -4.95 -24.79
N ALA A 484 2.70 -5.49 -23.74
CA ALA A 484 3.86 -4.88 -23.11
C ALA A 484 5.07 -4.81 -24.06
N SER A 485 5.32 -5.86 -24.85
CA SER A 485 6.43 -5.90 -25.82
C SER A 485 6.16 -5.05 -27.06
N SER A 486 4.88 -4.88 -27.44
CA SER A 486 4.48 -4.12 -28.63
C SER A 486 4.24 -2.64 -28.34
N ALA A 487 4.07 -2.25 -27.08
CA ALA A 487 3.79 -0.87 -26.70
C ALA A 487 4.98 0.05 -26.95
N LYS A 488 4.70 1.27 -27.40
CA LYS A 488 5.69 2.34 -27.48
C LYS A 488 5.73 3.08 -26.15
N GLN A 489 6.90 3.09 -25.52
CA GLN A 489 7.10 3.73 -24.23
C GLN A 489 7.64 5.15 -24.36
N THR A 490 7.04 6.07 -23.63
CA THR A 490 7.57 7.39 -23.28
C THR A 490 7.86 7.44 -21.78
N THR A 491 8.47 8.51 -21.27
CA THR A 491 8.95 8.61 -19.88
C THR A 491 7.95 8.12 -18.81
N ASN A 492 6.64 8.36 -19.00
CA ASN A 492 5.60 7.98 -18.03
C ASN A 492 4.38 7.24 -18.62
N LEU A 493 4.37 6.91 -19.91
CA LEU A 493 3.19 6.32 -20.57
C LEU A 493 3.60 5.28 -21.61
N ALA A 494 2.85 4.19 -21.67
CA ALA A 494 2.92 3.18 -22.71
C ALA A 494 1.60 3.13 -23.47
N SER A 495 1.66 2.97 -24.80
CA SER A 495 0.47 2.79 -25.62
C SER A 495 0.70 1.82 -26.77
N ILE A 496 -0.38 1.15 -27.17
CA ILE A 496 -0.49 0.36 -28.39
C ILE A 496 -1.39 1.09 -29.39
N ASN A 497 -1.16 0.90 -30.68
CA ASN A 497 -2.06 1.40 -31.71
C ASN A 497 -2.99 0.28 -32.24
N MET A 498 -4.00 0.68 -33.02
CA MET A 498 -4.97 -0.27 -33.60
C MET A 498 -4.32 -1.34 -34.48
N SER A 499 -3.17 -1.07 -35.11
CA SER A 499 -2.47 -2.07 -35.94
C SER A 499 -1.81 -3.15 -35.09
N GLU A 500 -1.22 -2.77 -33.95
CA GLU A 500 -0.69 -3.71 -32.96
C GLU A 500 -1.83 -4.57 -32.38
N LEU A 501 -2.96 -3.95 -31.99
CA LEU A 501 -4.12 -4.72 -31.53
C LEU A 501 -4.63 -5.71 -32.58
N LYS A 502 -4.73 -5.31 -33.85
CA LYS A 502 -5.13 -6.21 -34.95
C LYS A 502 -4.15 -7.38 -35.15
N ARG A 503 -2.86 -7.17 -34.89
CA ARG A 503 -1.79 -8.17 -35.10
C ARG A 503 -1.66 -9.17 -33.96
N CYS A 504 -2.26 -8.89 -32.80
CA CYS A 504 -2.28 -9.80 -31.66
C CYS A 504 -2.66 -11.22 -32.10
N VAL A 505 -1.80 -12.19 -31.78
CA VAL A 505 -2.00 -13.59 -32.11
C VAL A 505 -3.02 -14.15 -31.14
N PHE A 506 -4.14 -14.65 -31.67
CA PHE A 506 -5.32 -15.01 -30.91
C PHE A 506 -5.59 -16.52 -31.02
N PRO A 507 -5.58 -17.28 -29.91
CA PRO A 507 -5.88 -18.70 -29.93
C PRO A 507 -7.39 -18.85 -30.05
N THR A 508 -7.84 -19.61 -31.05
CA THR A 508 -9.27 -19.79 -31.31
C THR A 508 -9.64 -21.26 -31.16
N PRO A 509 -10.34 -21.65 -30.07
CA PRO A 509 -10.89 -22.99 -29.91
C PRO A 509 -12.15 -23.20 -30.77
N PRO A 510 -12.63 -24.44 -30.92
CA PRO A 510 -14.01 -24.73 -31.32
C PRO A 510 -15.04 -23.94 -30.48
N VAL A 511 -16.16 -23.51 -31.08
CA VAL A 511 -17.19 -22.70 -30.39
C VAL A 511 -17.74 -23.41 -29.15
N ALA A 512 -18.00 -24.72 -29.26
CA ALA A 512 -18.48 -25.51 -28.14
C ALA A 512 -17.46 -25.57 -26.99
N GLU A 513 -16.16 -25.60 -27.32
CA GLU A 513 -15.09 -25.57 -26.33
C GLU A 513 -14.92 -24.19 -25.69
N GLN A 514 -15.02 -23.10 -26.46
CA GLN A 514 -15.04 -21.72 -25.92
C GLN A 514 -16.10 -21.58 -24.81
N ILE A 515 -17.31 -22.09 -25.06
CA ILE A 515 -18.42 -22.06 -24.07
C ILE A 515 -18.03 -22.84 -22.81
N ARG A 516 -17.48 -24.05 -22.95
CA ARG A 516 -17.05 -24.88 -21.81
C ARG A 516 -15.93 -24.19 -21.00
N ILE A 517 -14.95 -23.60 -21.68
CA ILE A 517 -13.83 -22.91 -21.02
C ILE A 517 -14.34 -21.68 -20.26
N VAL A 518 -15.12 -20.81 -20.92
CA VAL A 518 -15.64 -19.58 -20.29
C VAL A 518 -16.48 -19.92 -19.07
N ALA A 519 -17.34 -20.94 -19.16
CA ALA A 519 -18.15 -21.39 -18.02
C ALA A 519 -17.25 -21.88 -16.86
N ARG A 520 -16.26 -22.73 -17.15
CA ARG A 520 -15.36 -23.27 -16.12
C ARG A 520 -14.51 -22.17 -15.47
N VAL A 521 -13.97 -21.23 -16.24
CA VAL A 521 -13.22 -20.10 -15.70
C VAL A 521 -14.11 -19.23 -14.82
N ALA A 522 -15.35 -18.95 -15.24
CA ALA A 522 -16.28 -18.16 -14.44
C ALA A 522 -16.56 -18.82 -13.07
N GLU A 523 -16.78 -20.14 -13.04
CA GLU A 523 -16.94 -20.90 -11.80
C GLU A 523 -15.70 -20.78 -10.88
N LEU A 524 -14.52 -21.04 -11.42
CA LEU A 524 -13.28 -21.03 -10.64
C LEU A 524 -12.91 -19.63 -10.13
N ARG A 525 -13.16 -18.59 -10.94
CA ARG A 525 -12.95 -17.20 -10.54
C ARG A 525 -13.91 -16.78 -9.44
N GLN A 526 -15.16 -17.25 -9.46
CA GLN A 526 -16.09 -17.03 -8.36
C GLN A 526 -15.60 -17.67 -7.07
N LEU A 527 -15.08 -18.91 -7.13
CA LEU A 527 -14.47 -19.55 -5.96
C LEU A 527 -13.25 -18.77 -5.43
N CYS A 528 -12.42 -18.24 -6.33
CA CYS A 528 -11.30 -17.36 -5.97
C CYS A 528 -11.80 -16.08 -5.28
N ALA A 529 -12.84 -15.45 -5.82
CA ALA A 529 -13.45 -14.26 -5.21
C ALA A 529 -13.99 -14.54 -3.79
N ASP A 530 -14.69 -15.67 -3.62
CA ASP A 530 -15.24 -16.08 -2.32
C ASP A 530 -14.14 -16.43 -1.31
N LEU A 531 -13.04 -17.04 -1.76
CA LEU A 531 -11.88 -17.34 -0.93
C LEU A 531 -11.17 -16.05 -0.51
N ARG A 532 -10.90 -15.16 -1.45
CA ARG A 532 -10.27 -13.85 -1.20
C ARG A 532 -11.09 -13.05 -0.17
N ALA A 533 -12.41 -12.98 -0.34
CA ALA A 533 -13.30 -12.29 0.59
C ALA A 533 -13.23 -12.87 2.01
N ARG A 534 -13.18 -14.21 2.15
CA ARG A 534 -13.02 -14.89 3.45
C ARG A 534 -11.67 -14.58 4.10
N LEU A 535 -10.58 -14.59 3.33
CA LEU A 535 -9.23 -14.27 3.83
C LEU A 535 -9.13 -12.81 4.28
N THR A 536 -9.66 -11.87 3.50
CA THR A 536 -9.73 -10.45 3.89
C THR A 536 -10.56 -10.26 5.17
N ALA A 537 -11.72 -10.90 5.27
CA ALA A 537 -12.55 -10.84 6.47
C ALA A 537 -11.83 -11.41 7.70
N ARG A 538 -11.07 -12.50 7.55
CA ARG A 538 -10.22 -13.07 8.60
C ARG A 538 -9.16 -12.07 9.05
N GLN A 539 -8.43 -11.44 8.13
CA GLN A 539 -7.41 -10.43 8.44
C GLN A 539 -8.03 -9.22 9.16
N THR A 540 -9.18 -8.72 8.70
CA THR A 540 -9.90 -7.63 9.38
C THR A 540 -10.32 -8.04 10.80
N CYS A 541 -10.84 -9.25 10.98
CA CYS A 541 -11.22 -9.77 12.30
C CYS A 541 -10.01 -9.88 13.24
N GLN A 542 -8.87 -10.40 12.75
CA GLN A 542 -7.62 -10.46 13.50
C GLN A 542 -7.13 -9.06 13.90
N GLY A 543 -7.17 -8.09 12.99
CA GLY A 543 -6.80 -6.71 13.27
C GLY A 543 -7.69 -6.06 14.34
N ASN A 544 -9.01 -6.28 14.25
CA ASN A 544 -9.97 -5.80 15.26
C ASN A 544 -9.75 -6.47 16.62
N PHE A 545 -9.54 -7.78 16.66
CA PHE A 545 -9.24 -8.52 17.88
C PHE A 545 -7.94 -8.00 18.53
N ALA A 546 -6.89 -7.79 17.74
CA ALA A 546 -5.64 -7.23 18.22
C ALA A 546 -5.82 -5.81 18.78
N ALA A 547 -6.63 -4.97 18.13
CA ALA A 547 -6.97 -3.65 18.63
C ALA A 547 -7.66 -3.72 20.01
N THR A 548 -8.70 -4.56 20.13
CA THR A 548 -9.42 -4.73 21.40
C THR A 548 -8.54 -5.32 22.49
N LEU A 549 -7.67 -6.29 22.18
CA LEU A 549 -6.74 -6.86 23.14
C LEU A 549 -5.76 -5.81 23.66
N VAL A 550 -5.23 -4.96 22.78
CA VAL A 550 -4.36 -3.83 23.15
C VAL A 550 -5.11 -2.84 24.06
N GLU A 551 -6.36 -2.50 23.75
CA GLU A 551 -7.20 -1.64 24.60
C GLU A 551 -7.45 -2.27 25.98
N GLN A 552 -7.75 -3.57 26.03
CA GLN A 552 -7.95 -4.28 27.29
C GLN A 552 -6.67 -4.35 28.13
N MET A 553 -5.52 -4.62 27.52
CA MET A 553 -4.23 -4.62 28.22
C MET A 553 -3.87 -3.21 28.70
N ALA A 554 -4.18 -2.18 27.91
CA ALA A 554 -4.05 -0.80 28.33
C ALA A 554 -5.03 -0.43 29.46
N ALA A 555 -6.19 -1.08 29.59
CA ALA A 555 -7.17 -0.79 30.65
C ALA A 555 -6.98 -1.62 31.94
N ALA A 556 -6.43 -2.84 31.85
CA ALA A 556 -6.25 -3.74 32.98
C ALA A 556 -5.14 -3.23 33.94
N GLY A 557 -5.53 -2.53 35.02
CA GLY A 557 -4.62 -1.95 36.02
C GLY A 557 -3.59 -2.94 36.61
N PRO A 558 -2.63 -2.45 37.43
CA PRO A 558 -1.61 -3.29 38.03
C PRO A 558 -2.25 -4.27 39.01
N ASP A 559 -2.63 -5.45 38.53
CA ASP A 559 -3.11 -6.53 39.39
C ASP A 559 -1.84 -7.19 39.98
N GLU A 560 -1.58 -6.92 41.26
CA GLU A 560 -0.41 -7.36 42.05
C GLU A 560 -0.22 -8.90 42.11
N GLY A 561 -1.00 -9.69 41.38
CA GLY A 561 -1.01 -11.16 41.48
C GLY A 561 -0.54 -11.94 40.24
N ARG A 562 -0.14 -11.31 39.14
CA ARG A 562 0.28 -12.05 37.91
C ARG A 562 1.72 -11.86 37.47
N MET A 563 2.49 -10.97 38.10
CA MET A 563 3.91 -10.77 37.78
C MET A 563 4.86 -11.73 38.53
N GLU A 564 4.37 -12.52 39.49
CA GLU A 564 5.21 -13.34 40.38
C GLU A 564 5.49 -14.78 39.91
N GLN A 565 4.98 -15.21 38.75
CA GLN A 565 5.34 -16.53 38.18
C GLN A 565 6.27 -16.35 36.98
N ALA A 566 7.46 -15.82 37.25
CA ALA A 566 8.61 -15.84 36.35
C ALA A 566 9.91 -15.82 37.17
N ALA A 567 10.18 -16.95 37.85
CA ALA A 567 11.50 -17.37 38.29
C ALA A 567 11.64 -18.87 38.02
#